data_AF-A0A958VXX3-F1
#
_entry.id   AF-A0A958VXX3-F1
#
_cell.length_a   1.000
_cell.length_b   1.000
_cell.length_c   1.000
_cell.angle_alpha   90.00
_cell.angle_beta   90.00
_cell.angle_gamma   90.00
#
_symmetry.space_group_name_H-M   'P 1'
#
loop_
_entity.id
_entity.type
_entity.pdbx_description
1 polymer ?
#
loop_
_entity_poly.entity_id
_entity_poly.type
_entity_poly.pdbx_seq_one_letter_code
_entity_poly.pdbx_strand_id
1 'polypeptide(L)'
;MSKFDSLLKVYEAHRSYLGKKSLPPQKRDFDNFAATFFCPGPFYYYVIDSPTLTLDYVSPSVEELFGIKPEDFSFQKFMDLVHPDELDYFLKCEDRVADFLMNKIEPRQVVNYKITYCLRQRTISQGYRLFLLQTVTLQTTAEGSLLKVFGLQTDITHITKHNSKRLSFVGLQGQPSYLEIDVFSDDESSKSHPEVKFTKRELEVIRLLGEGLTTSEIAARLFVSDETIISHRKNTLSKTGFKNTSQVLAYCIRKGLV
;
A
#
# COMPACT_ATOMS: atom_id res chain seq x y z
N MET A 1 40.06 -4.02 -0.58
CA MET A 1 39.37 -3.55 -1.80
C MET A 1 38.06 -2.92 -1.36
N SER A 2 37.76 -1.67 -1.73
CA SER A 2 36.54 -1.00 -1.26
C SER A 2 35.30 -1.59 -1.94
N LYS A 3 34.11 -1.36 -1.34
CA LYS A 3 32.82 -1.70 -1.99
C LYS A 3 32.70 -1.03 -3.36
N PHE A 4 33.25 0.18 -3.50
CA PHE A 4 33.28 0.93 -4.75
C PHE A 4 34.20 0.27 -5.78
N ASP A 5 35.42 -0.12 -5.42
CA ASP A 5 36.36 -0.80 -6.34
C ASP A 5 35.81 -2.13 -6.84
N SER A 6 35.06 -2.83 -5.97
CA SER A 6 34.40 -4.09 -6.32
C SER A 6 33.31 -3.89 -7.38
N LEU A 7 32.52 -2.81 -7.25
CA LEU A 7 31.52 -2.41 -8.24
C LEU A 7 32.18 -1.92 -9.54
N LEU A 8 33.26 -1.16 -9.44
CA LEU A 8 33.96 -0.61 -10.60
C LEU A 8 34.52 -1.73 -11.49
N LYS A 9 35.08 -2.79 -10.89
CA LYS A 9 35.55 -3.98 -11.62
C LYS A 9 34.45 -4.64 -12.45
N VAL A 10 33.20 -4.66 -11.95
CA VAL A 10 32.05 -5.18 -12.71
C VAL A 10 31.81 -4.31 -13.94
N TYR A 11 31.76 -2.99 -13.78
CA TYR A 11 31.56 -2.09 -14.93
C TYR A 11 32.75 -2.08 -15.91
N GLU A 12 33.97 -2.22 -15.41
CA GLU A 12 35.18 -2.33 -16.24
C GLU A 12 35.26 -3.65 -17.01
N ALA A 13 34.71 -4.74 -16.49
CA ALA A 13 34.55 -6.00 -17.24
C ALA A 13 33.50 -5.88 -18.35
N HIS A 14 32.59 -4.91 -18.24
CA HIS A 14 31.51 -4.65 -19.19
C HIS A 14 31.60 -3.23 -19.81
N ARG A 15 32.76 -2.84 -20.35
CA ARG A 15 33.01 -1.46 -20.84
C ARG A 15 32.05 -0.94 -21.92
N SER A 16 31.31 -1.82 -22.60
CA SER A 16 30.27 -1.44 -23.56
C SER A 16 28.90 -1.16 -22.93
N TYR A 17 28.70 -1.51 -21.66
CA TYR A 17 27.45 -1.31 -20.91
C TYR A 17 27.20 0.16 -20.54
N LEU A 18 28.26 0.90 -20.18
CA LEU A 18 28.17 2.31 -19.82
C LEU A 18 28.49 3.21 -21.01
N GLY A 19 27.67 4.24 -21.19
CA GLY A 19 27.92 5.30 -22.17
C GLY A 19 29.25 6.01 -21.88
N LYS A 20 30.01 6.33 -22.93
CA LYS A 20 31.33 6.99 -22.82
C LYS A 20 31.23 8.50 -22.55
N LYS A 21 30.03 9.08 -22.65
CA LYS A 21 29.76 10.51 -22.43
C LYS A 21 28.43 10.66 -21.70
N SER A 22 28.40 11.61 -20.76
CA SER A 22 27.16 12.06 -20.15
C SER A 22 26.32 12.83 -21.18
N LEU A 23 25.01 12.61 -21.15
CA LEU A 23 24.04 13.34 -21.94
C LEU A 23 23.03 13.99 -20.99
N PRO A 24 22.51 15.19 -21.31
CA PRO A 24 21.43 15.77 -20.51
C PRO A 24 20.21 14.84 -20.53
N PRO A 25 19.44 14.78 -19.43
CA PRO A 25 18.22 13.98 -19.40
C PRO A 25 17.25 14.48 -20.47
N GLN A 26 16.68 13.54 -21.23
CA GLN A 26 15.65 13.87 -22.20
C GLN A 26 14.40 14.37 -21.47
N LYS A 27 13.81 15.49 -21.93
CA LYS A 27 12.51 15.94 -21.43
C LYS A 27 11.47 14.87 -21.74
N ARG A 28 10.80 14.37 -20.72
CA ARG A 28 9.68 13.42 -20.81
C ARG A 28 8.46 14.06 -20.15
N ASP A 29 7.29 13.56 -20.50
CA ASP A 29 6.09 13.78 -19.69
C ASP A 29 6.34 13.20 -18.30
N PHE A 30 6.63 14.09 -17.33
CA PHE A 30 7.09 13.70 -16.01
C PHE A 30 5.98 13.01 -15.22
N ASP A 31 4.72 13.37 -15.45
CA ASP A 31 3.58 12.85 -14.71
C ASP A 31 3.36 11.37 -15.07
N ASN A 32 3.31 11.06 -16.37
CA ASN A 32 3.20 9.68 -16.85
C ASN A 32 4.46 8.85 -16.53
N PHE A 33 5.66 9.47 -16.63
CA PHE A 33 6.92 8.80 -16.31
C PHE A 33 7.02 8.46 -14.81
N ALA A 34 6.64 9.38 -13.93
CA ALA A 34 6.61 9.15 -12.48
C ALA A 34 5.59 8.06 -12.14
N ALA A 35 4.37 8.13 -12.69
CA ALA A 35 3.36 7.10 -12.47
C ALA A 35 3.87 5.70 -12.89
N THR A 36 4.54 5.59 -14.04
CA THR A 36 5.16 4.33 -14.51
C THR A 36 6.20 3.77 -13.53
N PHE A 37 6.91 4.62 -12.80
CA PHE A 37 7.92 4.18 -11.84
C PHE A 37 7.32 3.68 -10.53
N PHE A 38 6.18 4.24 -10.09
CA PHE A 38 5.58 3.94 -8.79
C PHE A 38 4.43 2.93 -8.86
N CYS A 39 3.86 2.69 -10.04
CA CYS A 39 2.80 1.71 -10.22
C CYS A 39 3.41 0.32 -10.46
N PRO A 40 3.04 -0.69 -9.65
CA PRO A 40 3.58 -2.04 -9.81
C PRO A 40 3.10 -2.78 -11.06
N GLY A 41 2.13 -2.25 -11.81
CA GLY A 41 1.54 -2.90 -12.98
C GLY A 41 0.82 -1.91 -13.90
N PRO A 42 0.08 -2.39 -14.91
CA PRO A 42 -0.75 -1.56 -15.78
C PRO A 42 -1.71 -0.69 -14.97
N PHE A 43 -1.82 0.59 -15.29
CA PHE A 43 -2.56 1.54 -14.47
C PHE A 43 -3.30 2.59 -15.29
N TYR A 44 -4.29 3.22 -14.68
CA TYR A 44 -4.89 4.46 -15.15
C TYR A 44 -5.15 5.40 -13.98
N TYR A 45 -5.26 6.68 -14.26
CA TYR A 45 -5.54 7.70 -13.25
C TYR A 45 -6.57 8.70 -13.74
N TYR A 46 -7.18 9.41 -12.80
CA TYR A 46 -8.24 10.36 -13.06
C TYR A 46 -8.26 11.46 -12.00
N VAL A 47 -8.92 12.56 -12.32
CA VAL A 47 -9.27 13.62 -11.36
C VAL A 47 -10.78 13.69 -11.30
N ILE A 48 -11.34 13.54 -10.10
CA ILE A 48 -12.78 13.65 -9.85
C ILE A 48 -13.10 15.00 -9.21
N ASP A 49 -14.10 15.67 -9.77
CA ASP A 49 -14.83 16.75 -9.11
C ASP A 49 -15.78 16.13 -8.09
N SER A 50 -15.43 16.24 -6.81
CA SER A 50 -16.17 15.59 -5.73
C SER A 50 -17.59 16.14 -5.54
N PRO A 51 -17.86 17.47 -5.67
CA PRO A 51 -19.20 18.01 -5.55
C PRO A 51 -20.19 17.49 -6.61
N THR A 52 -19.73 17.27 -7.85
CA THR A 52 -20.59 16.82 -8.96
C THR A 52 -20.46 15.34 -9.29
N LEU A 53 -19.46 14.66 -8.74
CA LEU A 53 -19.08 13.28 -9.07
C LEU A 53 -18.75 13.08 -10.56
N THR A 54 -18.24 14.12 -11.21
CA THR A 54 -17.77 14.08 -12.60
C THR A 54 -16.25 13.94 -12.67
N LEU A 55 -15.73 13.39 -13.77
CA LEU A 55 -14.29 13.24 -13.97
C LEU A 55 -13.79 14.39 -14.85
N ASP A 56 -12.98 15.28 -14.27
CA ASP A 56 -12.33 16.37 -15.02
C ASP A 56 -11.28 15.84 -16.00
N TYR A 57 -10.69 14.69 -15.65
CA TYR A 57 -9.63 14.06 -16.42
C TYR A 57 -9.63 12.55 -16.22
N VAL A 58 -9.33 11.81 -17.28
CA VAL A 58 -9.04 10.38 -17.26
C VAL A 58 -7.85 10.13 -18.17
N SER A 59 -6.86 9.34 -17.72
CA SER A 59 -5.67 9.05 -18.51
C SER A 59 -5.98 8.15 -19.71
N PRO A 60 -5.28 8.30 -20.85
CA PRO A 60 -5.46 7.45 -22.04
C PRO A 60 -5.36 5.94 -21.78
N SER A 61 -4.55 5.54 -20.79
CA SER A 61 -4.33 4.14 -20.42
C SER A 61 -5.58 3.41 -19.91
N VAL A 62 -6.67 4.13 -19.60
CA VAL A 62 -7.97 3.51 -19.30
C VAL A 62 -8.51 2.67 -20.47
N GLU A 63 -8.21 3.08 -21.72
CA GLU A 63 -8.64 2.38 -22.92
C GLU A 63 -7.93 1.03 -23.07
N GLU A 64 -6.64 0.96 -22.70
CA GLU A 64 -5.87 -0.29 -22.73
C GLU A 64 -6.40 -1.32 -21.71
N LEU A 65 -6.93 -0.85 -20.58
CA LEU A 65 -7.45 -1.71 -19.51
C LEU A 65 -8.90 -2.15 -19.74
N PHE A 66 -9.75 -1.23 -20.18
CA PHE A 66 -11.21 -1.40 -20.22
C PHE A 66 -11.82 -1.27 -21.61
N GLY A 67 -11.05 -0.88 -22.63
CA GLY A 67 -11.56 -0.70 -23.99
C GLY A 67 -12.57 0.45 -24.08
N ILE A 68 -12.54 1.35 -23.10
CA ILE A 68 -13.40 2.53 -22.99
C ILE A 68 -12.52 3.74 -23.23
N LYS A 69 -12.91 4.60 -24.16
CA LYS A 69 -12.19 5.84 -24.40
C LYS A 69 -12.22 6.75 -23.15
N PRO A 70 -11.19 7.57 -22.91
CA PRO A 70 -11.15 8.46 -21.74
C PRO A 70 -12.38 9.35 -21.60
N GLU A 71 -12.84 9.97 -22.69
CA GLU A 71 -14.03 10.84 -22.73
C GLU A 71 -15.34 10.11 -22.43
N ASP A 72 -15.35 8.79 -22.62
CA ASP A 72 -16.49 7.93 -22.38
C ASP A 72 -16.48 7.37 -20.95
N PHE A 73 -15.37 7.42 -20.23
CA PHE A 73 -15.26 6.86 -18.89
C PHE A 73 -15.93 7.77 -17.86
N SER A 74 -16.73 7.19 -16.97
CA SER A 74 -17.49 7.93 -15.96
C SER A 74 -17.55 7.16 -14.64
N PHE A 75 -17.96 7.81 -13.55
CA PHE A 75 -18.12 7.13 -12.27
C PHE A 75 -19.17 6.01 -12.35
N GLN A 76 -20.25 6.20 -13.13
CA GLN A 76 -21.23 5.14 -13.38
C GLN A 76 -20.58 3.94 -14.10
N LYS A 77 -19.78 4.19 -15.15
CA LYS A 77 -19.07 3.09 -15.84
C LYS A 77 -18.08 2.40 -14.92
N PHE A 78 -17.38 3.13 -14.04
CA PHE A 78 -16.55 2.53 -13.01
C PHE A 78 -17.37 1.56 -12.14
N MET A 79 -18.54 1.99 -11.65
CA MET A 79 -19.43 1.13 -10.86
C MET A 79 -19.91 -0.11 -11.62
N ASP A 80 -20.23 0.03 -12.91
CA ASP A 80 -20.65 -1.09 -13.77
C ASP A 80 -19.54 -2.13 -14.00
N LEU A 81 -18.27 -1.76 -13.78
CA LEU A 81 -17.11 -2.64 -13.89
C LEU A 81 -16.79 -3.34 -12.57
N VAL A 82 -17.21 -2.82 -11.41
CA VAL A 82 -16.95 -3.42 -10.09
C VAL A 82 -17.64 -4.78 -10.00
N HIS A 83 -16.93 -5.77 -9.45
CA HIS A 83 -17.49 -7.10 -9.20
C HIS A 83 -18.65 -7.00 -8.19
N PRO A 84 -19.81 -7.66 -8.41
CA PRO A 84 -20.96 -7.58 -7.50
C PRO A 84 -20.63 -7.89 -6.02
N ASP A 85 -19.90 -8.97 -5.75
CA ASP A 85 -19.42 -9.34 -4.39
C ASP A 85 -18.47 -8.32 -3.73
N GLU A 86 -18.02 -7.30 -4.47
CA GLU A 86 -17.18 -6.23 -3.93
C GLU A 86 -18.01 -5.00 -3.51
N LEU A 87 -19.28 -4.91 -3.92
CA LEU A 87 -20.08 -3.70 -3.73
C LEU A 87 -20.26 -3.33 -2.26
N ASP A 88 -20.66 -4.28 -1.42
CA ASP A 88 -20.86 -4.05 0.01
C ASP A 88 -19.55 -3.59 0.70
N TYR A 89 -18.44 -4.23 0.34
CA TYR A 89 -17.12 -3.86 0.81
C TYR A 89 -16.70 -2.45 0.37
N PHE A 90 -16.92 -2.11 -0.91
CA PHE A 90 -16.63 -0.78 -1.45
C PHE A 90 -17.41 0.31 -0.71
N LEU A 91 -18.73 0.11 -0.52
CA LEU A 91 -19.56 1.07 0.20
C LEU A 91 -19.09 1.27 1.65
N LYS A 92 -18.68 0.18 2.32
CA LYS A 92 -18.08 0.27 3.66
C LYS A 92 -16.72 0.98 3.66
N CYS A 93 -15.91 0.83 2.63
CA CYS A 93 -14.70 1.61 2.46
C CYS A 93 -15.02 3.11 2.35
N GLU A 94 -15.96 3.48 1.46
CA GLU A 94 -16.32 4.90 1.25
C GLU A 94 -16.93 5.54 2.50
N ASP A 95 -17.81 4.83 3.21
CA ASP A 95 -18.36 5.27 4.50
C ASP A 95 -17.25 5.51 5.55
N ARG A 96 -16.31 4.58 5.67
CA ARG A 96 -15.18 4.72 6.59
C ARG A 96 -14.21 5.84 6.18
N VAL A 97 -14.03 6.07 4.88
CA VAL A 97 -13.24 7.19 4.36
C VAL A 97 -13.91 8.50 4.72
N ALA A 98 -15.22 8.62 4.51
CA ALA A 98 -15.99 9.81 4.87
C ALA A 98 -15.88 10.12 6.37
N ASP A 99 -16.13 9.14 7.24
CA ASP A 99 -15.99 9.31 8.69
C ASP A 99 -14.57 9.72 9.10
N PHE A 100 -13.55 9.06 8.55
CA PHE A 100 -12.16 9.39 8.86
C PHE A 100 -11.80 10.84 8.50
N LEU A 101 -12.11 11.25 7.26
CA LEU A 101 -11.76 12.57 6.76
C LEU A 101 -12.56 13.70 7.43
N MET A 102 -13.82 13.43 7.83
CA MET A 102 -14.69 14.44 8.43
C MET A 102 -14.56 14.53 9.96
N ASN A 103 -14.39 13.40 10.64
CA ASN A 103 -14.58 13.33 12.09
C ASN A 103 -13.31 12.96 12.87
N LYS A 104 -12.29 12.38 12.21
CA LYS A 104 -11.10 11.83 12.90
C LYS A 104 -9.83 12.65 12.68
N ILE A 105 -9.83 13.62 11.76
CA ILE A 105 -8.68 14.47 11.46
C ILE A 105 -9.08 15.95 11.32
N GLU A 106 -8.10 16.86 11.39
CA GLU A 106 -8.37 18.28 11.17
C GLU A 106 -8.61 18.57 9.67
N PRO A 107 -9.46 19.55 9.31
CA PRO A 107 -9.73 19.93 7.92
C PRO A 107 -8.49 20.12 7.03
N ARG A 108 -7.46 20.79 7.57
CA ARG A 108 -6.19 21.03 6.86
C ARG A 108 -5.35 19.77 6.61
N GLN A 109 -5.64 18.68 7.31
CA GLN A 109 -4.92 17.40 7.19
C GLN A 109 -5.48 16.51 6.10
N VAL A 110 -6.69 16.78 5.58
CA VAL A 110 -7.37 15.95 4.57
C VAL A 110 -6.51 15.71 3.33
N VAL A 111 -5.78 16.72 2.86
CA VAL A 111 -4.85 16.63 1.71
C VAL A 111 -3.57 15.84 2.00
N ASN A 112 -3.32 15.50 3.27
CA ASN A 112 -2.12 14.79 3.73
C ASN A 112 -2.36 13.32 4.01
N TYR A 113 -3.43 12.73 3.46
CA TYR A 113 -3.68 11.31 3.51
C TYR A 113 -3.86 10.72 2.11
N LYS A 114 -3.23 9.56 1.91
CA LYS A 114 -3.50 8.69 0.78
C LYS A 114 -4.36 7.54 1.23
N ILE A 115 -5.52 7.38 0.61
CA ILE A 115 -6.43 6.26 0.88
C ILE A 115 -6.08 5.13 -0.08
N THR A 116 -6.09 3.90 0.40
CA THR A 116 -5.80 2.74 -0.44
C THR A 116 -6.54 1.48 -0.01
N TYR A 117 -7.05 0.76 -0.98
CA TYR A 117 -7.71 -0.54 -0.84
C TYR A 117 -7.76 -1.23 -2.22
N CYS A 118 -8.22 -2.48 -2.28
CA CYS A 118 -8.30 -3.22 -3.54
C CYS A 118 -9.75 -3.51 -3.93
N LEU A 119 -10.04 -3.55 -5.23
CA LEU A 119 -11.33 -4.00 -5.76
C LEU A 119 -11.14 -4.89 -6.97
N ARG A 120 -12.10 -5.79 -7.20
CA ARG A 120 -12.16 -6.54 -8.45
C ARG A 120 -12.95 -5.76 -9.48
N GLN A 121 -12.40 -5.60 -10.67
CA GLN A 121 -13.07 -4.95 -11.80
C GLN A 121 -12.99 -5.82 -13.05
N ARG A 122 -14.05 -5.80 -13.86
CA ARG A 122 -14.11 -6.46 -15.16
C ARG A 122 -13.25 -5.70 -16.16
N THR A 123 -12.43 -6.41 -16.93
CA THR A 123 -11.57 -5.84 -17.98
C THR A 123 -11.98 -6.35 -19.37
N ILE A 124 -11.39 -5.80 -20.43
CA ILE A 124 -11.64 -6.26 -21.83
C ILE A 124 -11.31 -7.72 -22.07
N SER A 125 -10.42 -8.30 -21.25
CA SER A 125 -10.01 -9.70 -21.35
C SER A 125 -11.06 -10.71 -20.85
N GLN A 126 -12.33 -10.29 -20.66
CA GLN A 126 -13.47 -11.09 -20.21
C GLN A 126 -13.25 -11.82 -18.87
N GLY A 127 -12.61 -11.11 -17.93
CA GLY A 127 -12.42 -11.59 -16.56
C GLY A 127 -12.30 -10.45 -15.57
N TYR A 128 -12.51 -10.78 -14.30
CA TYR A 128 -12.26 -9.87 -13.19
C TYR A 128 -10.78 -9.87 -12.82
N ARG A 129 -10.22 -8.67 -12.71
CA ARG A 129 -8.86 -8.43 -12.27
C ARG A 129 -8.87 -7.65 -10.96
N LEU A 130 -7.82 -7.83 -10.17
CA LEU A 130 -7.69 -7.14 -8.89
C LEU A 130 -6.92 -5.84 -9.10
N PHE A 131 -7.56 -4.72 -8.78
CA PHE A 131 -6.98 -3.40 -8.86
C PHE A 131 -6.67 -2.87 -7.46
N LEU A 132 -5.48 -2.30 -7.31
CA LEU A 132 -5.11 -1.44 -6.19
C LEU A 132 -5.61 -0.03 -6.47
N LEU A 133 -6.56 0.44 -5.68
CA LEU A 133 -7.04 1.81 -5.72
C LEU A 133 -6.20 2.66 -4.76
N GLN A 134 -5.81 3.84 -5.22
CA GLN A 134 -5.13 4.85 -4.43
C GLN A 134 -5.73 6.21 -4.74
N THR A 135 -6.12 6.95 -3.71
CA THR A 135 -6.63 8.31 -3.87
C THR A 135 -5.91 9.28 -2.93
N VAL A 136 -5.72 10.51 -3.40
CA VAL A 136 -5.25 11.63 -2.61
C VAL A 136 -6.12 12.84 -2.88
N THR A 137 -6.47 13.58 -1.83
CA THR A 137 -7.22 14.83 -1.98
C THR A 137 -6.29 15.92 -2.48
N LEU A 138 -6.64 16.54 -3.60
CA LEU A 138 -5.89 17.66 -4.18
C LEU A 138 -6.35 19.01 -3.59
N GLN A 139 -7.66 19.14 -3.37
CA GLN A 139 -8.25 20.40 -2.94
C GLN A 139 -9.47 20.18 -2.05
N THR A 140 -9.61 21.03 -1.03
CA THR A 140 -10.75 21.06 -0.10
C THR A 140 -11.29 22.47 0.08
N THR A 141 -12.48 22.58 0.68
CA THR A 141 -12.93 23.83 1.30
C THR A 141 -12.14 24.13 2.57
N ALA A 142 -12.37 25.29 3.19
CA ALA A 142 -11.75 25.65 4.47
C ALA A 142 -12.17 24.70 5.61
N GLU A 143 -13.38 24.14 5.52
CA GLU A 143 -13.97 23.18 6.46
C GLU A 143 -13.52 21.73 6.16
N GLY A 144 -12.71 21.51 5.12
CA GLY A 144 -12.16 20.18 4.80
C GLY A 144 -13.06 19.34 3.88
N SER A 145 -14.14 19.90 3.35
CA SER A 145 -14.99 19.21 2.37
C SER A 145 -14.24 19.00 1.06
N LEU A 146 -14.38 17.83 0.45
CA LEU A 146 -13.65 17.46 -0.77
C LEU A 146 -14.10 18.30 -1.97
N LEU A 147 -13.15 18.85 -2.71
CA LEU A 147 -13.40 19.54 -3.98
C LEU A 147 -12.82 18.75 -5.16
N LYS A 148 -11.54 18.37 -5.05
CA LYS A 148 -10.83 17.62 -6.10
C LYS A 148 -10.06 16.46 -5.49
N VAL A 149 -10.19 15.29 -6.08
CA VAL A 149 -9.47 14.08 -5.67
C VAL A 149 -8.77 13.49 -6.89
N PHE A 150 -7.50 13.15 -6.72
CA PHE A 150 -6.74 12.37 -7.70
C PHE A 150 -6.90 10.89 -7.36
N GLY A 151 -7.32 10.09 -8.32
CA GLY A 151 -7.42 8.64 -8.21
C GLY A 151 -6.45 7.95 -9.16
N LEU A 152 -5.83 6.88 -8.69
CA LEU A 152 -4.93 6.01 -9.45
C LEU A 152 -5.36 4.57 -9.18
N GLN A 153 -5.53 3.79 -10.23
CA GLN A 153 -5.84 2.37 -10.12
C GLN A 153 -4.83 1.56 -10.90
N THR A 154 -4.27 0.54 -10.25
CA THR A 154 -3.25 -0.34 -10.83
C THR A 154 -3.71 -1.78 -10.81
N ASP A 155 -3.65 -2.48 -11.95
CA ASP A 155 -3.85 -3.93 -12.02
C ASP A 155 -2.69 -4.65 -11.32
N ILE A 156 -3.00 -5.23 -10.16
CA ILE A 156 -2.06 -5.97 -9.32
C ILE A 156 -2.30 -7.48 -9.36
N THR A 157 -3.10 -7.97 -10.32
CA THR A 157 -3.46 -9.39 -10.44
C THR A 157 -2.21 -10.30 -10.53
N HIS A 158 -1.12 -9.78 -11.10
CA HIS A 158 0.16 -10.47 -11.22
C HIS A 158 0.93 -10.61 -9.88
N ILE A 159 0.59 -9.79 -8.87
CA ILE A 159 1.14 -9.88 -7.51
C ILE A 159 0.25 -10.77 -6.64
N THR A 160 -1.06 -10.56 -6.70
CA THR A 160 -2.04 -11.33 -5.94
C THR A 160 -3.40 -11.32 -6.64
N LYS A 161 -4.12 -12.43 -6.50
CA LYS A 161 -5.52 -12.57 -6.95
C LYS A 161 -6.53 -12.44 -5.80
N HIS A 162 -6.04 -12.39 -4.56
CA HIS A 162 -6.86 -12.35 -3.37
C HIS A 162 -7.01 -10.92 -2.87
N ASN A 163 -8.25 -10.43 -2.78
CA ASN A 163 -8.56 -9.16 -2.13
C ASN A 163 -8.49 -9.34 -0.60
N SER A 164 -7.59 -8.61 0.07
CA SER A 164 -7.48 -8.65 1.54
C SER A 164 -8.70 -8.07 2.25
N LYS A 165 -9.54 -7.32 1.54
CA LYS A 165 -10.70 -6.59 2.09
C LYS A 165 -10.28 -5.63 3.20
N ARG A 166 -9.12 -5.00 3.04
CA ARG A 166 -8.54 -4.04 4.00
C ARG A 166 -8.42 -2.64 3.41
N LEU A 167 -8.79 -1.66 4.23
CA LEU A 167 -8.64 -0.23 3.94
C LEU A 167 -7.40 0.31 4.65
N SER A 168 -6.68 1.23 4.03
CA SER A 168 -5.57 1.93 4.68
C SER A 168 -5.61 3.43 4.41
N PHE A 169 -5.35 4.21 5.45
CA PHE A 169 -5.05 5.63 5.39
C PHE A 169 -3.54 5.80 5.59
N VAL A 170 -2.82 6.09 4.52
CA VAL A 170 -1.38 6.33 4.55
C VAL A 170 -1.15 7.82 4.79
N GLY A 171 -0.65 8.16 5.97
CA GLY A 171 -0.28 9.52 6.30
C GLY A 171 0.91 10.00 5.46
N LEU A 172 0.75 11.18 4.87
CA LEU A 172 1.76 11.91 4.11
C LEU A 172 2.27 13.08 4.95
N GLN A 173 3.40 13.68 4.57
CA GLN A 173 3.95 14.87 5.26
C GLN A 173 4.08 14.70 6.79
N GLY A 174 4.43 13.50 7.25
CA GLY A 174 4.62 13.18 8.67
C GLY A 174 3.33 12.84 9.43
N GLN A 175 2.17 12.76 8.76
CA GLN A 175 0.94 12.26 9.38
C GLN A 175 1.06 10.77 9.73
N PRO A 176 0.38 10.31 10.81
CA PRO A 176 0.34 8.89 11.15
C PRO A 176 -0.35 8.07 10.06
N SER A 177 0.04 6.81 9.92
CA SER A 177 -0.63 5.87 9.01
C SER A 177 -1.49 4.86 9.78
N TYR A 178 -2.67 4.58 9.25
CA TYR A 178 -3.63 3.60 9.75
C TYR A 178 -3.80 2.54 8.66
N LEU A 179 -3.19 1.37 8.87
CA LEU A 179 -3.01 0.36 7.84
C LEU A 179 -3.80 -0.91 8.17
N GLU A 180 -4.27 -1.60 7.13
CA GLU A 180 -4.96 -2.89 7.23
C GLU A 180 -6.25 -2.87 8.07
N ILE A 181 -7.03 -1.79 7.95
CA ILE A 181 -8.30 -1.59 8.67
C ILE A 181 -9.33 -2.58 8.13
N ASP A 182 -9.98 -3.30 9.05
CA ASP A 182 -11.20 -4.04 8.75
C ASP A 182 -12.38 -3.07 8.67
N VAL A 183 -13.01 -2.99 7.50
CA VAL A 183 -14.17 -2.09 7.32
C VAL A 183 -15.46 -2.70 7.86
N PHE A 184 -15.46 -4.00 8.18
CA PHE A 184 -16.61 -4.72 8.73
C PHE A 184 -16.57 -4.84 10.26
N SER A 185 -15.44 -4.53 10.90
CA SER A 185 -15.39 -4.51 12.36
C SER A 185 -15.84 -3.16 12.90
N ASP A 186 -16.75 -3.20 13.88
CA ASP A 186 -17.15 -2.06 14.71
C ASP A 186 -16.10 -1.69 15.77
N ASP A 187 -15.03 -2.48 15.87
CA ASP A 187 -13.92 -2.22 16.76
C ASP A 187 -13.20 -0.94 16.34
N GLU A 188 -13.49 0.18 17.03
CA GLU A 188 -12.67 1.41 17.03
C GLU A 188 -11.21 1.14 17.46
N SER A 189 -10.88 -0.09 17.87
CA SER A 189 -9.53 -0.56 18.10
C SER A 189 -8.70 -0.80 16.84
N SER A 190 -9.19 -0.45 15.64
CA SER A 190 -8.29 -0.11 14.52
C SER A 190 -7.58 1.22 14.75
N LYS A 191 -7.31 1.59 16.01
CA LYS A 191 -6.06 2.25 16.37
C LYS A 191 -4.99 1.55 15.52
N SER A 192 -4.29 2.32 14.70
CA SER A 192 -2.96 1.94 14.26
C SER A 192 -2.34 1.20 15.45
N HIS A 193 -1.91 -0.06 15.30
CA HIS A 193 -1.07 -0.62 16.35
C HIS A 193 0.06 0.39 16.48
N PRO A 194 0.12 1.17 17.59
CA PRO A 194 1.08 2.24 17.69
C PRO A 194 2.40 1.56 17.46
N GLU A 195 3.10 1.99 16.40
CA GLU A 195 4.24 1.33 15.78
C GLU A 195 4.92 0.40 16.79
N VAL A 196 4.59 -0.89 16.76
CA VAL A 196 4.91 -1.79 17.88
C VAL A 196 6.43 -1.83 18.01
N LYS A 197 6.95 -1.13 19.02
CA LYS A 197 8.39 -1.06 19.27
C LYS A 197 8.86 -2.36 19.88
N PHE A 198 9.29 -3.26 19.01
CA PHE A 198 10.08 -4.41 19.41
C PHE A 198 11.45 -3.97 19.86
N THR A 199 11.93 -4.60 20.92
CA THR A 199 13.34 -4.52 21.29
C THR A 199 14.19 -5.26 20.26
N LYS A 200 15.49 -4.95 20.21
CA LYS A 200 16.44 -5.66 19.34
C LYS A 200 16.40 -7.17 19.57
N ARG A 201 16.28 -7.59 20.84
CA ARG A 201 16.25 -9.01 21.22
C ARG A 201 14.96 -9.71 20.79
N GLU A 202 13.82 -9.03 20.88
CA GLU A 202 12.55 -9.57 20.38
C GLU A 202 12.59 -9.76 18.85
N LEU A 203 13.14 -8.81 18.09
CA LEU A 203 13.31 -8.95 16.64
C LEU A 203 14.28 -10.07 16.26
N GLU A 204 15.37 -10.22 17.01
CA GLU A 204 16.33 -11.31 16.82
C GLU A 204 15.68 -12.68 17.03
N VAL A 205 14.87 -12.84 18.09
CA VAL A 205 14.09 -14.07 18.32
C VAL A 205 13.08 -14.31 17.19
N ILE A 206 12.37 -13.28 16.74
CA ILE A 206 11.41 -13.39 15.64
C ILE A 206 12.10 -13.80 14.32
N ARG A 207 13.28 -13.26 14.01
CA ARG A 207 14.08 -13.65 12.82
C ARG A 207 14.43 -15.13 12.85
N LEU A 208 14.97 -15.61 13.95
CA LEU A 208 15.36 -17.02 14.09
C LEU A 208 14.16 -17.96 14.03
N LEU A 209 13.00 -17.54 14.53
CA LEU A 209 11.74 -18.27 14.32
C LEU A 209 11.33 -18.30 12.83
N GLY A 210 11.54 -17.20 12.10
CA GLY A 210 11.32 -17.11 10.66
C GLY A 210 12.27 -18.00 9.84
N GLU A 211 13.47 -18.26 10.35
CA GLU A 211 14.42 -19.25 9.81
C GLU A 211 14.03 -20.70 10.12
N GLY A 212 12.96 -20.93 10.91
CA GLY A 212 12.45 -22.26 11.24
C GLY A 212 13.07 -22.91 12.47
N LEU A 213 13.87 -22.18 13.26
CA LEU A 213 14.50 -22.73 14.46
C LEU A 213 13.48 -22.94 15.59
N THR A 214 13.68 -24.03 16.34
CA THR A 214 12.94 -24.35 17.56
C THR A 214 13.37 -23.48 18.75
N THR A 215 12.58 -23.46 19.81
CA THR A 215 12.88 -22.67 21.03
C THR A 215 14.24 -23.03 21.63
N SER A 216 14.58 -24.31 21.68
CA SER A 216 15.86 -24.78 22.24
C SER A 216 17.05 -24.45 21.33
N GLU A 217 16.88 -24.50 20.01
CA GLU A 217 17.93 -24.08 19.06
C GLU A 217 18.20 -22.57 19.14
N ILE A 218 17.14 -21.77 19.28
CA ILE A 218 17.26 -20.32 19.49
C ILE A 218 17.95 -20.03 20.82
N ALA A 219 17.54 -20.72 21.90
CA ALA A 219 18.13 -20.55 23.22
C ALA A 219 19.63 -20.85 23.22
N ALA A 220 20.03 -21.97 22.61
CA ALA A 220 21.43 -22.35 22.43
C ALA A 220 22.21 -21.30 21.62
N ARG A 221 21.64 -20.82 20.51
CA ARG A 221 22.29 -19.82 19.63
C ARG A 221 22.45 -18.46 20.30
N LEU A 222 21.50 -18.08 21.13
CA LEU A 222 21.46 -16.79 21.82
C LEU A 222 22.10 -16.84 23.22
N PHE A 223 22.62 -18.00 23.63
CA PHE A 223 23.22 -18.26 24.95
C PHE A 223 22.31 -17.88 26.12
N VAL A 224 21.04 -18.29 26.05
CA VAL A 224 20.02 -18.06 27.10
C VAL A 224 19.22 -19.34 27.36
N SER A 225 18.34 -19.33 28.36
CA SER A 225 17.45 -20.47 28.63
C SER A 225 16.23 -20.48 27.70
N ASP A 226 15.63 -21.66 27.52
CA ASP A 226 14.38 -21.84 26.77
C ASP A 226 13.25 -20.95 27.34
N GLU A 227 13.17 -20.80 28.66
CA GLU A 227 12.20 -19.92 29.34
C GLU A 227 12.39 -18.45 28.94
N THR A 228 13.63 -18.03 28.70
CA THR A 228 13.93 -16.67 28.25
C THR A 228 13.36 -16.42 26.85
N ILE A 229 13.50 -17.40 25.95
CA ILE A 229 12.91 -17.33 24.61
C ILE A 229 11.38 -17.35 24.66
N ILE A 230 10.79 -18.19 25.51
CA ILE A 230 9.34 -18.23 25.75
C ILE A 230 8.85 -16.86 26.27
N SER A 231 9.59 -16.23 27.18
CA SER A 231 9.28 -14.90 27.72
C SER A 231 9.30 -13.84 26.63
N HIS A 232 10.33 -13.82 25.77
CA HIS A 232 10.36 -12.91 24.61
C HIS A 232 9.15 -13.12 23.68
N ARG A 233 8.80 -14.38 23.37
CA ARG A 233 7.61 -14.70 22.55
C ARG A 233 6.33 -14.18 23.22
N LYS A 234 6.15 -14.40 24.52
CA LYS A 234 4.99 -13.90 25.28
C LYS A 234 4.91 -12.37 25.27
N ASN A 235 6.04 -11.69 25.43
CA ASN A 235 6.11 -10.22 25.38
C ASN A 235 5.72 -9.69 24.00
N THR A 236 6.18 -10.33 22.92
CA THR A 236 5.80 -9.94 21.56
C THR A 236 4.30 -10.11 21.31
N LEU A 237 3.68 -11.18 21.82
CA LEU A 237 2.24 -11.39 21.75
C LEU A 237 1.48 -10.34 22.55
N SER A 238 1.93 -10.05 23.77
CA SER A 238 1.31 -9.02 24.60
C SER A 238 1.41 -7.62 23.98
N LYS A 239 2.52 -7.28 23.32
CA LYS A 239 2.72 -5.99 22.66
C LYS A 239 1.88 -5.83 21.38
N THR A 240 1.62 -6.94 20.69
CA THR A 240 0.90 -6.94 19.41
C THR A 240 -0.58 -7.25 19.55
N GLY A 241 -1.02 -7.90 20.63
CA GLY A 241 -2.38 -8.43 20.77
C GLY A 241 -2.66 -9.66 19.89
N PHE A 242 -1.65 -10.24 19.23
CA PHE A 242 -1.84 -11.42 18.39
C PHE A 242 -2.03 -12.71 19.19
N LYS A 243 -2.72 -13.67 18.56
CA LYS A 243 -3.07 -14.95 19.19
C LYS A 243 -1.91 -15.95 19.19
N ASN A 244 -0.98 -15.82 18.24
CA ASN A 244 0.15 -16.74 18.12
C ASN A 244 1.39 -16.10 17.49
N THR A 245 2.54 -16.74 17.68
CA THR A 245 3.84 -16.20 17.23
C THR A 245 3.95 -16.12 15.70
N SER A 246 3.23 -16.97 14.96
CA SER A 246 3.20 -16.92 13.49
C SER A 246 2.56 -15.62 12.99
N GLN A 247 1.52 -15.12 13.66
CA GLN A 247 0.93 -13.81 13.36
C GLN A 247 1.91 -12.65 13.64
N VAL A 248 2.68 -12.74 14.73
CA VAL A 248 3.76 -11.77 15.04
C VAL A 248 4.81 -11.77 13.93
N LEU A 249 5.27 -12.95 13.51
CA LEU A 249 6.25 -13.10 12.43
C LEU A 249 5.72 -12.50 11.11
N ALA A 250 4.50 -12.87 10.71
CA ALA A 250 3.86 -12.33 9.51
C ALA A 250 3.72 -10.80 9.57
N TYR A 251 3.39 -10.24 10.74
CA TYR A 251 3.37 -8.80 10.95
C TYR A 251 4.75 -8.17 10.76
N CYS A 252 5.80 -8.73 11.39
CA CYS A 252 7.15 -8.20 11.28
C CYS A 252 7.67 -8.25 9.84
N ILE A 253 7.37 -9.32 9.07
CA ILE A 253 7.71 -9.44 7.65
C ILE A 253 6.99 -8.35 6.83
N ARG A 254 5.67 -8.21 6.99
CA ARG A 254 4.88 -7.19 6.27
C ARG A 254 5.34 -5.76 6.56
N LYS A 255 5.89 -5.52 7.75
CA LYS A 255 6.42 -4.22 8.17
C LYS A 255 7.92 -4.04 7.87
N GLY A 256 8.60 -5.02 7.28
CA GLY A 256 10.03 -4.96 6.98
C GLY A 256 10.93 -4.88 8.21
N LEU A 257 10.46 -5.40 9.36
CA LEU A 257 11.21 -5.37 10.62
C LEU A 257 12.20 -6.53 10.75
N VAL A 258 11.92 -7.63 10.05
CA VAL A 258 12.73 -8.86 10.07
C VAL A 258 13.02 -9.37 8.67
#